data_AF-A0A536HNU0-F1
#
_entry.id   AF-A0A536HNU0-F1
#
_cell.length_a   1.000
_cell.length_b   1.000
_cell.length_c   1.000
_cell.angle_alpha   90.00
_cell.angle_beta   90.00
_cell.angle_gamma   90.00
#
_symmetry.space_group_name_H-M   'P 1'
#
loop_
_entity.id
_entity.type
_entity.pdbx_description
1 polymer ?
#
loop_
_entity_poly.entity_id
_entity_poly.type
_entity_poly.pdbx_seq_one_letter_code
_entity_poly.pdbx_strand_id
1 'polypeptide(L)'
;MMEEVGKFTEETKRAGILLATGGLAPLGTRVRSSGGKLAVTDGPFTETKELTGGFALIEVKSREEAIEWAKRFRKIVGDGESVVQEVFGG
;
A
#
# COMPACT_ATOMS: atom_id res chain seq x y z
N MET A 1 1.68 16.96 7.25
CA MET A 1 1.52 15.53 6.91
C MET A 1 0.16 15.22 6.30
N MET A 2 -0.96 15.23 7.05
CA MET A 2 -2.29 14.86 6.51
C MET A 2 -2.75 15.74 5.32
N GLU A 3 -2.47 17.04 5.36
CA GLU A 3 -2.82 17.96 4.26
C GLU A 3 -1.99 17.69 2.99
N GLU A 4 -0.70 17.41 3.12
CA GLU A 4 0.17 17.10 1.97
C GLU A 4 -0.10 15.72 1.38
N VAL A 5 -0.41 14.72 2.21
CA VAL A 5 -0.88 13.41 1.74
C VAL A 5 -2.21 13.56 1.00
N GLY A 6 -3.10 14.44 1.48
CA GLY A 6 -4.34 14.80 0.78
C GLY A 6 -4.07 15.44 -0.58
N LYS A 7 -3.14 16.41 -0.67
CA LYS A 7 -2.74 17.04 -1.95
C LYS A 7 -2.14 16.04 -2.92
N PHE A 8 -1.26 15.16 -2.45
CA PHE A 8 -0.66 14.09 -3.25
C PHE A 8 -1.70 13.09 -3.76
N THR A 9 -2.69 12.76 -2.94
CA THR A 9 -3.83 11.91 -3.32
C THR A 9 -4.65 12.58 -4.42
N GLU A 10 -4.92 13.88 -4.29
CA GLU A 10 -5.64 14.64 -5.32
C GLU A 10 -4.81 14.81 -6.60
N GLU A 11 -3.49 14.95 -6.51
CA GLU A 11 -2.59 14.98 -7.67
C GLU A 11 -2.57 13.64 -8.41
N THR A 12 -2.49 12.52 -7.70
CA THR A 12 -2.50 11.18 -8.30
C THR A 12 -3.87 10.84 -8.90
N LYS A 13 -4.97 11.29 -8.28
CA LYS A 13 -6.31 11.26 -8.90
C LYS A 13 -6.39 12.11 -10.16
N ARG A 14 -5.89 13.36 -10.13
CA ARG A 14 -5.89 14.25 -11.30
C ARG A 14 -5.02 13.72 -12.44
N ALA A 15 -3.91 13.07 -12.11
CA ALA A 15 -3.07 12.38 -13.08
C ALA A 15 -3.75 11.12 -13.68
N GLY A 16 -4.91 10.70 -13.15
CA GLY A 16 -5.67 9.55 -13.62
C GLY A 16 -5.05 8.21 -13.24
N ILE A 17 -4.02 8.20 -12.40
CA ILE A 17 -3.25 6.99 -12.08
C ILE A 17 -3.71 6.31 -10.79
N LEU A 18 -4.46 6.99 -9.92
CA LEU A 18 -4.86 6.40 -8.63
C LEU A 18 -6.09 5.50 -8.80
N LEU A 19 -5.89 4.19 -8.65
CA LEU A 19 -6.97 3.20 -8.68
C LEU A 19 -7.63 3.05 -7.30
N ALA A 20 -6.83 2.98 -6.24
CA ALA A 20 -7.32 2.89 -4.86
C ALA A 20 -6.27 3.39 -3.86
N THR A 21 -6.71 3.90 -2.71
CA THR A 21 -5.82 4.19 -1.58
C THR A 21 -6.60 4.11 -0.27
N GLY A 22 -5.92 3.76 0.82
CA GLY A 22 -6.56 3.71 2.13
C GLY A 22 -5.60 3.39 3.26
N GLY A 23 -5.97 3.77 4.48
CA GLY A 23 -5.31 3.31 5.70
C GLY A 23 -5.66 1.86 5.98
N LEU A 24 -4.68 1.05 6.37
CA LEU A 24 -4.92 -0.30 6.87
C LEU A 24 -5.04 -0.26 8.39
N ALA A 25 -5.98 -1.04 8.93
CA ALA A 25 -6.09 -1.22 10.36
C ALA A 25 -4.86 -1.98 10.90
N PRO A 26 -4.39 -1.68 12.13
CA PRO A 26 -3.22 -2.32 12.73
C PRO A 26 -3.39 -3.82 13.00
N LEU A 27 -4.63 -4.30 13.05
CA LEU A 27 -4.98 -5.70 13.26
C LEU A 27 -5.71 -6.23 12.04
N GLY A 28 -5.43 -7.48 11.69
CA GLY A 28 -6.08 -8.15 10.57
C GLY A 28 -6.32 -9.62 10.86
N THR A 29 -7.01 -10.28 9.93
CA THR A 29 -7.26 -11.72 9.98
C THR A 29 -6.58 -12.37 8.79
N ARG A 30 -5.75 -13.39 9.04
CA ARG A 30 -5.05 -14.15 8.00
C ARG A 30 -5.83 -15.42 7.73
N VAL A 31 -6.15 -15.63 6.46
CA VAL A 31 -6.72 -16.89 5.97
C VAL A 31 -5.66 -17.59 5.13
N ARG A 32 -5.30 -18.82 5.49
CA ARG A 32 -4.31 -19.63 4.78
C ARG A 32 -4.93 -20.93 4.30
N SER A 33 -4.76 -21.24 3.01
CA SER A 33 -5.02 -22.57 2.47
C SER A 33 -3.74 -23.39 2.44
N SER A 34 -3.78 -24.64 2.91
CA SER A 34 -2.66 -25.59 2.80
C SER A 34 -3.19 -27.01 2.76
N GLY A 35 -2.83 -27.78 1.72
CA GLY A 35 -3.24 -29.18 1.58
C GLY A 35 -4.75 -29.39 1.58
N GLY A 36 -5.51 -28.50 0.95
CA GLY A 36 -6.98 -28.56 0.89
C GLY A 36 -7.70 -28.13 2.18
N LYS A 37 -6.97 -27.63 3.18
CA LYS A 37 -7.54 -27.12 4.43
C LYS A 37 -7.39 -25.61 4.50
N LEU A 38 -8.43 -24.95 5.01
CA LEU A 38 -8.42 -23.53 5.33
C LEU A 38 -8.19 -23.34 6.83
N ALA A 39 -7.24 -22.47 7.17
CA ALA A 39 -6.99 -22.02 8.53
C ALA A 39 -7.19 -20.51 8.61
N VAL A 40 -7.97 -20.07 9.58
CA VAL A 40 -8.18 -18.66 9.91
C VAL A 40 -7.41 -18.36 11.19
N THR A 41 -6.65 -17.27 11.19
CA THR A 41 -5.86 -16.84 12.34
C THR A 41 -6.03 -15.35 12.50
N ASP A 42 -6.70 -14.95 13.58
CA ASP A 42 -6.71 -13.57 14.03
C ASP A 42 -5.38 -13.24 14.70
N GLY A 43 -4.82 -12.06 14.45
CA GLY A 43 -3.61 -11.66 15.15
C GLY A 43 -3.34 -10.16 15.07
N PRO A 44 -2.47 -9.65 15.96
CA PRO A 44 -1.35 -8.86 15.51
C PRO A 44 -0.35 -9.81 14.82
N PHE A 45 -0.12 -9.64 13.52
CA PHE A 45 0.90 -10.44 12.84
C PHE A 45 2.28 -9.88 13.16
N THR A 46 3.14 -10.67 13.80
CA THR A 46 4.45 -10.22 14.34
C THR A 46 5.44 -9.80 13.24
N GLU A 47 5.26 -10.26 12.01
CA GLU A 47 6.02 -9.83 10.81
C GLU A 47 5.57 -8.46 10.28
N THR A 48 4.53 -7.86 10.87
CA THR A 48 3.87 -6.62 10.41
C THR A 48 4.32 -5.42 11.24
N LYS A 49 5.46 -5.50 11.94
CA LYS A 49 6.03 -4.37 12.70
C LYS A 49 6.15 -3.09 11.88
N GLU A 50 6.13 -3.19 10.55
CA GLU A 50 6.24 -2.08 9.61
C GLU A 50 5.02 -1.88 8.69
N LEU A 51 3.98 -2.73 8.74
CA LEU A 51 2.82 -2.64 7.81
C LEU A 51 1.54 -2.06 8.42
N THR A 52 1.61 -1.38 9.57
CA THR A 52 0.53 -0.43 9.92
C THR A 52 0.75 0.86 9.13
N GLY A 53 0.64 0.76 7.82
CA GLY A 53 0.81 1.84 6.85
C GLY A 53 -0.23 1.65 5.77
N GLY A 54 -0.83 2.74 5.29
CA GLY A 54 -1.81 2.67 4.21
C GLY A 54 -1.24 2.04 2.94
N PHE A 55 -2.13 1.66 2.04
CA PHE A 55 -1.77 1.19 0.70
C PHE A 55 -2.20 2.21 -0.34
N ALA A 56 -1.52 2.22 -1.49
CA ALA A 56 -1.96 2.90 -2.68
C ALA A 56 -1.78 1.97 -3.87
N LEU A 57 -2.82 1.82 -4.68
CA LEU A 57 -2.82 1.13 -5.95
C LEU A 57 -2.85 2.18 -7.06
N ILE A 58 -1.83 2.15 -7.91
CA ILE A 58 -1.66 3.08 -9.01
C ILE A 58 -1.49 2.35 -10.34
N GLU A 59 -2.08 2.89 -11.41
CA GLU A 59 -1.86 2.48 -12.79
C GLU A 59 -0.86 3.42 -13.43
N VAL A 60 0.30 2.88 -13.80
CA VAL A 60 1.42 3.66 -14.34
C VAL A 60 2.02 2.94 -15.54
N LYS A 61 2.72 3.68 -16.39
CA LYS A 61 3.25 3.14 -17.66
C LYS A 61 4.50 2.28 -17.48
N SER A 62 5.16 2.38 -16.33
CA SER A 62 6.36 1.60 -16.02
C SER A 62 6.61 1.49 -14.52
N ARG A 63 7.43 0.50 -14.14
CA ARG A 63 7.91 0.33 -12.78
C ARG A 63 8.69 1.55 -12.28
N GLU A 64 9.47 2.22 -13.14
CA GLU A 64 10.19 3.44 -12.74
C GLU A 64 9.24 4.57 -12.33
N GLU A 65 8.11 4.72 -13.04
CA GLU A 65 7.09 5.70 -12.70
C GLU A 65 6.47 5.39 -11.33
N ALA A 66 6.17 4.12 -11.03
CA ALA A 66 5.70 3.71 -9.70
C ALA A 66 6.70 4.06 -8.58
N ILE A 67 7.99 3.83 -8.83
CA ILE A 67 9.06 4.14 -7.87
C ILE A 67 9.14 5.65 -7.61
N GLU A 68 9.01 6.49 -8.63
CA GLU A 68 9.03 7.94 -8.46
C GLU A 68 7.84 8.45 -7.64
N TRP A 69 6.65 7.87 -7.85
CA TRP A 69 5.49 8.18 -7.00
C TRP A 69 5.72 7.75 -5.54
N ALA A 70 6.27 6.55 -5.31
CA ALA A 70 6.60 6.08 -3.96
C ALA A 70 7.65 6.97 -3.26
N LYS A 71 8.69 7.41 -3.98
CA LYS A 71 9.69 8.36 -3.45
C LYS A 71 9.07 9.69 -3.05
N ARG A 72 8.18 10.25 -3.87
CA ARG A 72 7.45 11.49 -3.55
C ARG A 72 6.61 11.31 -2.29
N PHE A 73 5.89 10.20 -2.18
CA PHE A 73 5.12 9.88 -0.99
C PHE A 73 6.00 9.83 0.27
N ARG A 74 7.14 9.13 0.24
CA ARG A 74 8.06 9.04 1.39
C ARG A 74 8.71 10.37 1.78
N LYS A 75 8.97 11.26 0.82
CA LYS A 75 9.37 12.64 1.13
C LYS A 75 8.31 13.42 1.92
N ILE A 76 7.03 13.09 1.73
CA ILE A 76 5.90 13.74 2.43
C ILE A 76 5.67 13.12 3.81
N VAL A 77 5.74 11.79 3.92
CA VAL A 77 5.41 11.07 5.18
C VAL A 77 6.57 10.91 6.15
N GLY A 78 7.81 11.25 5.77
CA GLY A 78 8.99 11.19 6.64
C GLY A 78 9.69 9.82 6.60
N ASP A 79 10.50 9.47 7.61
CA ASP A 79 11.31 8.23 7.68
C ASP A 79 10.49 6.92 7.76
N GLY A 80 11.11 5.76 7.43
CA GLY A 80 10.44 4.47 7.19
C GLY A 80 10.63 3.85 5.78
N GLU A 81 9.78 2.89 5.42
CA GLU A 81 9.88 2.10 4.18
C GLU A 81 8.59 2.15 3.34
N SER A 82 8.70 1.96 2.02
CA SER A 82 7.58 1.63 1.14
C SER A 82 8.00 0.51 0.19
N VAL A 83 7.15 -0.50 0.08
CA VAL A 83 7.36 -1.62 -0.84
C VAL A 83 6.55 -1.37 -2.10
N VAL A 84 7.21 -1.33 -3.25
CA VAL A 84 6.56 -1.22 -4.56
C VAL A 84 6.49 -2.61 -5.19
N GLN A 85 5.27 -3.11 -5.39
CA GLN A 85 5.02 -4.40 -6.03
C GLN A 85 4.11 -4.23 -7.23
N GLU A 86 4.42 -4.95 -8.30
CA GLU A 86 3.54 -5.04 -9.47
C GLU A 86 2.39 -6.00 -9.16
N VAL A 87 1.17 -5.58 -9.48
CA VAL A 87 -0.01 -6.43 -9.34
C VAL A 87 -0.15 -7.26 -10.60
N PHE A 88 0.07 -8.58 -10.47
CA PHE A 88 -0.19 -9.54 -11.54
C PHE A 88 -1.60 -10.11 -11.37
N GLY A 89 -2.46 -9.93 -12.38
CA GLY A 89 -3.78 -10.55 -12.43
C GLY A 89 -4.91 -9.55 -12.61
N GLY A 90 -5.52 -9.61 -13.80
CA GLY A 90 -6.76 -8.99 -14.24
C GLY A 90 -7.26 -9.75 -15.46
#